data_AF-T1EKL3-F1
#
_entry.id   AF-T1EKL3-F1
#
_cell.length_a   1.000
_cell.length_b   1.000
_cell.length_c   1.000
_cell.angle_alpha   90.00
_cell.angle_beta   90.00
_cell.angle_gamma   90.00
#
_symmetry.space_group_name_H-M   'P 1'
#
loop_
_entity.id
_entity.type
_entity.pdbx_description
1 polymer ?
#
loop_
_entity_poly.entity_id
_entity_poly.type
_entity_poly.pdbx_seq_one_letter_code
_entity_poly.pdbx_strand_id
1 'polypeptide(L)' 'NVITLLHAFAVKANDYTKKSHVFRLHTCDSAQYLIQTSDMKDCQEWIDAINIIASIYSSP' A
#
# COMPACT_ATOMS: atom_id res chain seq x y z
N ASN A 1 -16.10 2.78 2.98
CA ASN A 1 -15.48 2.55 1.67
C ASN A 1 -14.64 1.29 1.79
N VAL A 2 -14.72 0.34 0.86
CA VAL A 2 -14.01 -0.94 0.91
C VAL A 2 -12.99 -0.97 -0.22
N ILE A 3 -11.75 -1.37 0.08
CA ILE A 3 -10.67 -1.45 -0.90
C ILE A 3 -10.29 -2.93 -1.08
N THR A 4 -10.32 -3.42 -2.32
CA THR A 4 -9.94 -4.80 -2.65
C THR A 4 -8.43 -4.91 -2.79
N LEU A 5 -7.82 -5.82 -2.03
CA LEU A 5 -6.37 -6.04 -2.04
C LEU A 5 -5.91 -7.16 -2.99
N LEU A 6 -6.84 -7.80 -3.72
CA LEU A 6 -6.51 -8.82 -4.71
C LEU A 6 -5.72 -8.18 -5.87
N HIS A 7 -4.50 -8.67 -6.11
CA HIS A 7 -3.53 -8.06 -7.02
C HIS A 7 -3.16 -6.59 -6.68
N ALA A 8 -3.26 -6.22 -5.40
CA ALA A 8 -2.79 -4.92 -4.95
C ALA A 8 -1.27 -4.89 -4.75
N PHE A 9 -0.70 -3.69 -4.81
CA PHE A 9 0.72 -3.46 -4.58
C PHE A 9 0.91 -2.18 -3.77
N ALA A 10 1.63 -2.29 -2.65
CA ALA A 10 1.96 -1.17 -1.78
C ALA A 10 3.44 -0.79 -1.92
N VAL A 11 3.73 0.51 -1.96
CA VAL A 11 5.10 1.05 -2.09
C VAL A 11 5.22 2.41 -1.41
N LYS A 12 6.42 2.75 -0.93
CA LYS A 12 6.69 4.09 -0.38
C LYS A 12 6.46 5.19 -1.41
N ALA A 13 5.76 6.26 -1.01
CA ALA A 13 5.48 7.41 -1.88
C ALA A 13 6.65 8.42 -1.85
N ASN A 14 7.77 8.08 -2.50
CA ASN A 14 8.99 8.89 -2.47
C ASN A 14 8.82 10.28 -3.14
N ASP A 15 7.87 10.41 -4.05
CA ASP A 15 7.53 11.65 -4.74
C ASP A 15 6.57 12.56 -3.95
N TYR A 16 6.01 12.05 -2.85
CA TYR A 16 5.04 12.78 -2.04
C TYR A 16 5.70 13.47 -0.84
N THR A 17 5.80 14.79 -0.89
CA THR A 17 6.49 15.60 0.13
C THR A 17 5.57 16.36 1.07
N LYS A 18 4.25 16.34 0.82
CA LYS A 18 3.29 17.14 1.61
C LYS A 18 3.06 16.59 3.03
N LYS A 19 3.20 15.28 3.23
CA LYS A 19 3.10 14.63 4.54
C LYS A 19 4.11 13.51 4.69
N SER A 20 4.60 13.31 5.90
CA SER A 20 5.49 12.20 6.26
C SER A 20 4.73 10.89 6.43
N HIS A 21 5.47 9.78 6.36
CA HIS A 21 4.96 8.43 6.61
C HIS A 21 3.81 8.04 5.68
N VAL A 22 3.98 8.31 4.38
CA VAL A 22 2.98 8.02 3.37
C VAL A 22 3.46 6.90 2.45
N PHE A 23 2.58 5.92 2.24
CA PHE A 23 2.74 4.92 1.20
C PHE A 23 1.61 5.02 0.17
N ARG A 24 1.87 4.46 -1.00
CA ARG A 24 0.95 4.38 -2.13
C ARG A 24 0.44 2.95 -2.25
N LEU A 25 -0.87 2.81 -2.33
CA LEU A 25 -1.54 1.55 -2.62
C LEU A 25 -2.08 1.60 -4.05
N HIS A 26 -1.65 0.64 -4.87
CA HIS A 26 -2.18 0.35 -6.19
C HIS A 26 -3.14 -0.81 -6.09
N THR A 27 -4.31 -0.69 -6.68
CA THR A 27 -5.33 -1.75 -6.71
C THR A 27 -5.56 -2.26 -8.14
N CYS A 28 -6.18 -3.43 -8.27
CA CYS A 28 -6.41 -4.09 -9.56
C CYS A 28 -7.33 -3.32 -10.52
N ASP A 29 -8.18 -2.44 -9.99
CA ASP A 29 -9.06 -1.54 -10.72
C ASP A 29 -8.33 -0.26 -11.21
N SER A 30 -6.99 -0.24 -11.18
CA SER A 30 -6.15 0.89 -11.54
C SER A 30 -6.27 2.12 -10.64
N ALA A 31 -6.95 2.01 -9.49
CA ALA A 31 -6.99 3.10 -8.51
C ALA A 31 -5.66 3.21 -7.73
N GLN A 32 -5.37 4.44 -7.28
CA GLN A 32 -4.20 4.74 -6.45
C GLN A 32 -4.64 5.53 -5.22
N TYR A 33 -4.18 5.08 -4.05
CA TYR A 33 -4.46 5.72 -2.77
C TYR A 33 -3.15 6.13 -2.10
N LEU A 34 -3.13 7.33 -1.52
CA LEU A 34 -2.06 7.76 -0.62
C LEU A 34 -2.55 7.60 0.81
N ILE A 35 -1.87 6.74 1.58
CA ILE A 35 -2.23 6.39 2.94
C ILE A 35 -1.14 6.89 3.87
N GLN A 36 -1.52 7.73 4.84
CA GLN A 36 -0.63 8.25 5.87
C GLN A 36 -0.71 7.38 7.12
N THR A 37 0.43 7.05 7.70
CA THR A 37 0.56 6.33 8.97
C THR A 37 1.13 7.23 10.08
N SER A 38 1.19 6.69 11.30
CA SER A 38 1.72 7.39 12.48
C SER A 38 3.23 7.64 12.34
N ASP A 39 3.98 6.62 11.93
CA ASP A 39 5.43 6.66 11.78
C ASP A 39 5.94 5.81 10.60
N MET A 40 7.26 5.86 10.38
CA MET A 40 7.92 5.15 9.27
C MET A 40 7.91 3.62 9.44
N LYS A 41 7.92 3.12 10.68
CA LYS A 41 7.88 1.69 10.96
C LYS A 41 6.49 1.15 10.63
N ASP A 42 5.43 1.81 11.11
CA ASP A 42 4.04 1.50 10.75
C ASP A 42 3.86 1.51 9.23
N CYS A 43 4.44 2.51 8.54
CA CYS A 43 4.38 2.62 7.09
C CYS A 43 4.96 1.36 6.40
N GLN A 44 6.13 0.92 6.85
CA GLN A 44 6.79 -0.26 6.29
C GLN A 44 6.03 -1.55 6.62
N GLU A 45 5.55 -1.72 7.86
CA GLU A 45 4.76 -2.88 8.27
C GLU A 45 3.47 -3.02 7.45
N TRP A 46 2.80 -1.89 7.15
CA TRP A 46 1.63 -1.89 6.27
C TRP A 46 1.97 -2.25 4.83
N ILE A 47 3.06 -1.72 4.28
CA ILE A 47 3.53 -2.08 2.94
C ILE A 47 3.77 -3.59 2.86
N ASP A 48 4.51 -4.14 3.82
CA ASP A 48 4.88 -5.55 3.84
C ASP A 48 3.66 -6.46 3.99
N ALA A 49 2.76 -6.14 4.93
CA ALA A 49 1.54 -6.92 5.15
C ALA A 49 0.64 -6.97 3.91
N ILE A 50 0.44 -5.83 3.24
CA ILE A 50 -0.38 -5.76 2.02
C ILE A 50 0.27 -6.59 0.91
N ASN A 51 1.57 -6.43 0.69
CA ASN A 51 2.28 -7.15 -0.38
C ASN A 51 2.32 -8.66 -0.13
N ILE A 52 2.51 -9.10 1.12
CA ILE A 52 2.44 -10.52 1.49
C ILE A 52 1.05 -11.09 1.15
N ILE A 53 -0.01 -10.44 1.63
CA ILE A 53 -1.38 -10.88 1.36
C ILE A 53 -1.64 -10.91 -0.15
N ALA A 54 -1.32 -9.85 -0.87
CA ALA A 54 -1.49 -9.79 -2.31
C ALA A 54 -0.75 -10.93 -3.03
N SER A 55 0.49 -11.25 -2.63
CA SER A 55 1.28 -12.35 -3.19
C SER A 55 0.66 -13.73 -2.93
N ILE A 56 0.14 -13.98 -1.73
CA ILE A 56 -0.52 -15.24 -1.37
C ILE A 56 -1.71 -15.49 -2.28
N TYR A 57 -2.53 -14.46 -2.50
CA TYR A 57 -3.75 -14.56 -3.31
C TYR A 57 -3.52 -14.35 -4.81
N SER A 58 -2.28 -14.15 -5.26
CA SER A 58 -1.93 -13.99 -6.68
C SER A 58 -1.11 -15.14 -7.27
N SER A 59 -0.84 -16.19 -6.49
CA SER A 59 -0.34 -17.46 -7.04
C SER A 59 -1.49 -18.23 -7.73
N PRO A 60 -1.22 -18.89 -8.88
CA PRO A 60 -2.25 -19.53 -9.72
C PRO A 60 -2.89 -20.77 -9.10
#